data_AF-A0A0F5R8Q5-F1
#
_entry.id   AF-A0A0F5R8Q5-F1
#
_cell.length_a   1.000
_cell.length_b   1.000
_cell.length_c   1.000
_cell.angle_alpha   90.00
_cell.angle_beta   90.00
_cell.angle_gamma   90.00
#
_symmetry.space_group_name_H-M   'P 1'
#
loop_
_entity.id
_entity.type
_entity.pdbx_description
1 polymer ?
#
loop_
_entity_poly.entity_id
_entity_poly.type
_entity_poly.pdbx_seq_one_letter_code
_entity_poly.pdbx_strand_id
1 'polypeptide(L)' 'MNEQKANELPEVLVVQDIIDFLDISKTAAYDLVKSGEFHVVKIGRTFKIPRSAFLGWWNGKTIS' A
#
# COMPACT_ATOMS: atom_id res chain seq x y z
N MET A 1 10.23 -4.29 15.42
CA MET A 1 9.89 -4.01 14.00
C MET A 1 8.75 -3.01 14.06
N ASN A 2 9.04 -1.75 13.70
CA ASN A 2 8.47 -0.59 14.39
C ASN A 2 6.98 -0.32 14.09
N GLU A 3 6.14 -0.54 15.09
CA GLU A 3 4.76 -0.02 15.19
C GLU A 3 4.67 1.49 14.94
N GLN A 4 5.78 2.23 15.05
CA GLN A 4 5.84 3.67 14.81
C GLN A 4 5.69 4.08 13.33
N LYS A 5 6.20 3.29 12.36
CA LYS A 5 6.08 3.63 10.92
C LYS A 5 4.63 3.56 10.43
N ALA A 6 3.82 2.65 11.00
CA ALA A 6 2.43 2.49 10.61
C ALA A 6 1.57 3.70 10.99
N ASN A 7 1.97 4.48 11.99
CA ASN A 7 1.20 5.64 12.47
C ASN A 7 1.48 6.93 11.68
N GLU A 8 2.60 6.99 10.96
CA GLU A 8 2.96 8.12 10.08
C GLU A 8 2.36 7.98 8.68
N LEU A 9 1.76 6.84 8.36
CA LEU A 9 1.12 6.63 7.07
C LEU A 9 -0.12 7.53 6.93
N PRO A 10 -0.23 8.30 5.84
CA PRO A 10 -1.43 9.07 5.54
C PRO A 10 -2.65 8.13 5.45
N GLU A 11 -3.85 8.66 5.70
CA GLU A 11 -5.09 7.89 5.53
C GLU A 11 -5.22 7.28 4.13
N VAL A 12 -4.62 7.94 3.15
CA VAL A 12 -4.51 7.47 1.77
C VAL A 12 -3.05 7.48 1.33
N LEU A 13 -2.53 6.30 1.10
CA LEU A 13 -1.19 6.01 0.62
C LEU A 13 -1.11 6.23 -0.90
N VAL A 14 0.08 6.56 -1.38
CA VAL A 14 0.47 6.47 -2.79
C VAL A 14 1.52 5.38 -2.99
N VAL A 15 1.84 5.07 -4.25
CA VAL A 15 2.87 4.07 -4.58
C VAL A 15 4.21 4.38 -3.89
N GLN A 16 4.55 5.67 -3.75
CA GLN A 16 5.77 6.09 -3.06
C GLN A 16 5.77 5.68 -1.58
N ASP A 17 4.67 5.84 -0.86
CA ASP A 17 4.57 5.41 0.54
C ASP A 17 4.77 3.89 0.67
N ILE A 18 4.29 3.10 -0.30
CA ILE A 18 4.48 1.65 -0.30
C ILE A 18 5.95 1.29 -0.50
N ILE A 19 6.66 2.00 -1.38
CA ILE A 19 8.11 1.82 -1.62
C ILE A 19 8.87 2.10 -0.34
N ASP A 20 8.63 3.25 0.29
CA ASP A 20 9.30 3.67 1.53
C ASP A 20 8.93 2.79 2.75
N PHE A 21 7.71 2.25 2.78
CA PHE A 21 7.25 1.38 3.85
C PHE A 21 7.78 -0.05 3.73
N LEU A 22 7.73 -0.64 2.54
CA LEU A 22 8.15 -2.02 2.27
C LEU A 22 9.64 -2.16 1.91
N ASP A 23 10.31 -1.04 1.66
CA ASP A 23 11.70 -0.98 1.19
C ASP A 23 11.90 -1.76 -0.13
N ILE A 24 10.96 -1.61 -1.07
CA ILE A 24 10.96 -2.32 -2.36
C ILE A 24 11.21 -1.38 -3.53
N SER A 25 11.63 -1.95 -4.67
CA SER A 25 11.82 -1.17 -5.89
C SER A 25 10.49 -0.61 -6.43
N LYS A 26 10.57 0.51 -7.18
CA LYS A 26 9.41 1.11 -7.87
C LYS A 26 8.63 0.07 -8.69
N THR A 27 9.33 -0.78 -9.43
CA THR A 27 8.71 -1.82 -10.26
C THR A 27 7.90 -2.79 -9.40
N ALA A 28 8.49 -3.30 -8.32
CA ALA A 28 7.82 -4.22 -7.41
C ALA A 28 6.59 -3.57 -6.75
N ALA A 29 6.66 -2.30 -6.35
CA ALA A 29 5.52 -1.58 -5.80
C ALA A 29 4.39 -1.39 -6.83
N TYR A 30 4.73 -1.07 -8.09
CA TYR A 30 3.72 -0.97 -9.15
C TYR A 30 3.10 -2.31 -9.49
N ASP A 31 3.87 -3.40 -9.52
CA ASP A 31 3.35 -4.76 -9.69
C ASP A 31 2.41 -5.12 -8.55
N LEU A 32 2.80 -4.84 -7.30
CA LEU A 32 1.96 -5.07 -6.13
C LEU A 32 0.65 -4.29 -6.19
N VAL A 33 0.69 -2.99 -6.50
CA VAL A 33 -0.52 -2.16 -6.63
C VAL A 33 -1.41 -2.61 -7.80
N LYS A 34 -0.84 -3.22 -8.84
CA LYS A 34 -1.57 -3.80 -9.97
C LYS A 34 -2.01 -5.25 -9.77
N SER A 35 -1.45 -5.95 -8.79
CA SER A 35 -1.73 -7.37 -8.52
C SER A 35 -3.19 -7.61 -8.15
N GLY A 36 -3.87 -6.60 -7.60
CA GLY A 36 -5.27 -6.70 -7.17
C GLY A 36 -5.44 -7.29 -5.76
N GLU A 37 -4.34 -7.51 -5.04
CA GLU A 37 -4.32 -8.09 -3.69
C GLU A 37 -5.01 -7.22 -2.61
N PHE A 38 -5.19 -5.93 -2.88
CA PHE A 38 -5.92 -5.00 -2.01
C PHE A 38 -6.61 -3.90 -2.81
N HIS A 39 -7.50 -3.16 -2.15
CA HIS A 39 -8.25 -2.09 -2.78
C HIS A 39 -7.33 -0.92 -3.18
N VAL A 40 -7.36 -0.55 -4.45
CA VAL A 40 -6.61 0.56 -5.01
C VAL A 40 -7.53 1.42 -5.87
N VAL A 41 -7.51 2.73 -5.63
CA VAL A 41 -8.24 3.71 -6.43
C VAL A 41 -7.25 4.44 -7.34
N LYS A 42 -7.43 4.35 -8.65
CA LYS A 42 -6.64 5.14 -9.61
C LYS A 42 -7.36 6.47 -9.88
N ILE A 43 -6.73 7.58 -9.50
CA ILE A 43 -7.21 8.93 -9.77
C ILE A 43 -6.23 9.61 -10.73
N GLY A 44 -6.62 9.71 -12.00
CA GLY A 44 -5.76 10.23 -13.07
C GLY A 44 -4.50 9.38 -13.27
N ARG A 45 -3.33 9.96 -12.98
CA ARG A 45 -2.01 9.30 -13.11
C ARG A 45 -1.48 8.74 -11.79
N THR A 46 -2.19 8.93 -10.68
CA THR A 46 -1.75 8.54 -9.35
C THR A 46 -2.63 7.42 -8.80
N PHE A 47 -2.01 6.46 -8.12
CA PHE A 47 -2.71 5.44 -7.36
C PHE A 47 -2.88 5.90 -5.92
N LYS A 48 -4.09 5.74 -5.40
CA LYS A 48 -4.51 6.08 -4.05
C LYS A 48 -4.96 4.79 -3.38
N ILE A 49 -4.22 4.39 -2.35
CA ILE A 49 -4.44 3.15 -1.63
C ILE A 49 -4.96 3.52 -0.24
N PRO A 50 -6.18 3.12 0.16
CA PRO A 50 -6.65 3.34 1.52
C PRO A 50 -5.72 2.62 2.51
N ARG A 51 -5.28 3.34 3.55
CA ARG A 51 -4.40 2.77 4.59
C ARG A 51 -5.00 1.51 5.21
N SER A 52 -6.32 1.48 5.43
CA SER A 52 -7.04 0.31 5.95
C SER A 52 -6.95 -0.91 5.03
N ALA A 53 -7.03 -0.72 3.71
CA ALA A 53 -6.92 -1.80 2.73
C ALA A 53 -5.49 -2.37 2.69
N PHE A 54 -4.49 -1.49 2.65
CA PHE A 54 -3.08 -1.88 2.70
C PHE A 54 -2.73 -2.61 4.01
N LEU A 55 -3.12 -2.05 5.16
CA LEU A 55 -2.89 -2.68 6.46
C LEU A 55 -3.64 -4.01 6.60
N GLY A 56 -4.84 -4.12 6.04
CA GLY A 56 -5.59 -5.38 6.01
C GLY A 56 -4.80 -6.48 5.30
N TRP A 57 -4.33 -6.17 4.09
CA TRP A 57 -3.46 -7.06 3.32
C TRP A 57 -2.13 -7.37 4.05
N TRP A 58 -1.44 -6.35 4.58
CA TRP A 58 -0.17 -6.50 5.29
C TRP A 58 -0.26 -7.42 6.52
N ASN A 59 -1.38 -7.33 7.25
CA ASN A 59 -1.63 -8.21 8.40
C ASN A 59 -2.13 -9.62 8.01
N GLY A 60 -2.12 -9.95 6.71
CA GLY A 60 -2.52 -11.27 6.22
C GLY A 60 -4.04 -11.50 6.24
N LYS A 61 -4.88 -10.46 6.28
CA LYS A 61 -6.30 -10.64 5.99
C LYS A 61 -6.47 -10.83 4.49
N THR A 62 -6.27 -12.05 4.04
CA THR A 62 -6.78 -12.50 2.75
C THR A 62 -8.30 -12.42 2.78
N ILE A 63 -8.87 -11.67 1.84
CA ILE A 63 -10.30 -11.74 1.56
C ILE A 63 -10.50 -13.10 0.90
N SER A 64 -10.89 -14.10 1.70
CA SER A 64 -11.27 -15.42 1.18
C SER A 64 -12.66 -15.40 0.58
#